data_AF-A0A1X7NVA2-F1
#
_entry.id   AF-A0A1X7NVA2-F1
#
_cell.length_a   1.000
_cell.length_b   1.000
_cell.length_c   1.000
_cell.angle_alpha   90.00
_cell.angle_beta   90.00
_cell.angle_gamma   90.00
#
_symmetry.space_group_name_H-M   'P 1'
#
loop_
_entity.id
_entity.type
_entity.pdbx_description
1 polymer ?
#
loop_
_entity_poly.entity_id
_entity_poly.type
_entity_poly.pdbx_seq_one_letter_code
_entity_poly.pdbx_strand_id
1 'polypeptide(L)' 'MQMARIRPIDPPPLLVWSELAAIDRLQGQREELIRRIKLLPPRSFRRVELEARLRLVTAQQLELQASIRDRR' A
#
# COMPACT_ATOMS: atom_id res chain seq x y z
N MET A 1 -6.63 -42.74 -10.62
CA MET A 1 -6.20 -41.90 -9.48
C MET A 1 -6.54 -40.46 -9.82
N GLN A 2 -7.67 -39.92 -9.33
CA GLN A 2 -8.01 -38.51 -9.55
C GLN A 2 -7.39 -37.65 -8.45
N MET A 3 -6.56 -36.70 -8.85
CA MET A 3 -6.01 -35.66 -7.98
C MET A 3 -7.14 -34.68 -7.64
N ALA A 4 -7.55 -34.66 -6.37
CA ALA A 4 -8.54 -33.72 -5.87
C ALA A 4 -8.01 -32.29 -6.04
N ARG A 5 -8.67 -31.49 -6.90
CA ARG A 5 -8.39 -30.07 -7.01
C ARG A 5 -8.88 -29.38 -5.75
N ILE A 6 -7.95 -28.99 -4.88
CA ILE A 6 -8.25 -28.12 -3.74
C ILE A 6 -8.71 -26.78 -4.32
N ARG A 7 -9.94 -26.35 -4.01
CA ARG A 7 -10.40 -25.00 -4.36
C ARG A 7 -9.73 -24.01 -3.40
N PRO A 8 -9.16 -22.91 -3.88
CA PRO A 8 -8.72 -21.84 -2.99
C PRO A 8 -9.94 -21.34 -2.22
N ILE A 9 -9.81 -21.26 -0.89
CA ILE A 9 -10.82 -20.67 -0.02
C ILE A 9 -10.70 -19.15 -0.21
N ASP A 10 -11.76 -18.51 -0.71
CA ASP A 10 -11.78 -17.05 -0.81
C ASP A 10 -11.57 -16.44 0.59
N PRO A 11 -10.68 -15.44 0.74
CA PRO A 11 -10.48 -14.80 2.02
C PRO A 11 -11.81 -14.17 2.49
N PRO A 12 -12.13 -14.30 3.78
CA PRO A 12 -13.40 -13.78 4.31
C PRO A 12 -13.52 -12.27 4.03
N PRO A 13 -14.73 -11.78 3.66
CA PRO A 13 -14.93 -10.42 3.16
C PRO A 13 -14.45 -9.33 4.12
N LEU A 14 -14.57 -9.57 5.43
CA LEU A 14 -14.11 -8.66 6.49
C LEU A 14 -12.59 -8.46 6.50
N LEU A 15 -11.82 -9.50 6.14
CA LEU A 15 -10.36 -9.42 6.04
C LEU A 15 -9.99 -8.45 4.91
N VAL A 16 -10.57 -8.65 3.73
CA VAL A 16 -10.34 -7.80 2.55
C VAL A 16 -10.76 -6.35 2.80
N TRP A 17 -11.86 -6.10 3.52
CA TRP A 17 -12.30 -4.74 3.83
C TRP A 17 -11.31 -3.98 4.71
N SER A 18 -10.72 -4.64 5.71
CA SER A 18 -9.72 -4.02 6.58
C SER A 18 -8.45 -3.61 5.80
N GLU A 19 -8.07 -4.41 4.81
CA GLU A 19 -6.90 -4.16 3.97
C GLU A 19 -7.16 -3.05 2.95
N LEU A 20 -8.37 -3.01 2.37
CA LEU A 20 -8.80 -1.88 1.53
C LEU A 20 -8.80 -0.57 2.31
N ALA A 21 -9.32 -0.56 3.55
CA ALA A 21 -9.25 0.61 4.42
C ALA A 21 -7.79 1.00 4.77
N ALA A 22 -6.89 0.04 4.91
CA ALA A 22 -5.47 0.32 5.10
C ALA A 22 -4.82 0.93 3.84
N ILE A 23 -5.19 0.47 2.64
CA ILE A 23 -4.76 1.08 1.37
C ILE A 23 -5.22 2.54 1.30
N ASP A 24 -6.47 2.84 1.68
CA ASP A 24 -7.00 4.21 1.66
C ASP A 24 -6.23 5.12 2.65
N ARG A 25 -5.89 4.61 3.83
CA ARG A 25 -5.05 5.34 4.80
C ARG A 25 -3.66 5.63 4.23
N LEU A 26 -3.02 4.63 3.61
CA LEU A 26 -1.70 4.79 2.98
C LEU A 26 -1.77 5.80 1.82
N GLN A 27 -2.83 5.77 1.03
CA GLN A 27 -3.08 6.75 -0.03
C GLN A 27 -3.20 8.17 0.53
N GLY A 28 -3.97 8.38 1.59
CA GLY A 28 -4.07 9.68 2.25
C GLY A 28 -2.74 10.19 2.81
N GLN A 29 -1.92 9.30 3.40
CA GLN A 29 -0.56 9.65 3.85
C GLN A 29 0.34 10.05 2.68
N ARG A 30 0.26 9.32 1.57
CA ARG A 30 1.03 9.57 0.35
C ARG A 30 0.71 10.94 -0.23
N GLU A 31 -0.57 11.29 -0.32
CA GLU A 31 -1.03 12.61 -0.78
C GLU A 31 -0.55 13.75 0.12
N GLU A 32 -0.61 13.57 1.43
CA GLU A 32 -0.12 14.56 2.39
C GLU A 32 1.40 14.78 2.28
N LEU A 33 2.18 13.70 2.14
CA LEU A 33 3.62 13.80 1.90
C LEU A 33 3.93 14.55 0.60
N ILE A 34 3.20 14.26 -0.47
CA ILE A 34 3.35 14.96 -1.76
C ILE A 34 3.05 16.45 -1.59
N ARG A 35 1.96 16.82 -0.91
CA ARG A 35 1.62 18.23 -0.62
C ARG A 35 2.77 18.93 0.12
N ARG A 36 3.31 18.31 1.17
CA ARG A 36 4.43 18.87 1.95
C ARG A 36 5.71 19.01 1.13
N ILE A 37 6.06 18.00 0.35
CA ILE A 37 7.25 18.01 -0.51
C ILE A 37 7.18 19.16 -1.51
N LYS A 38 6.00 19.41 -2.11
CA LYS A 38 5.80 20.50 -3.07
C LYS A 38 6.07 21.90 -2.50
N LEU A 39 5.90 22.08 -1.19
CA LEU A 39 6.15 23.36 -0.50
C LEU A 39 7.61 23.56 -0.11
N LEU A 40 8.47 22.55 -0.24
CA LEU A 40 9.86 22.62 0.19
C LEU A 40 10.82 22.94 -0.95
N PRO A 41 11.90 23.72 -0.68
CA PRO A 41 12.96 23.96 -1.64
C PRO A 41 13.58 22.65 -2.16
N PRO A 42 13.97 22.62 -3.45
CA PRO A 42 14.74 21.50 -4.00
C PRO A 42 15.96 21.19 -3.13
N ARG A 43 16.27 19.90 -2.95
CA ARG A 43 17.45 19.41 -2.21
C ARG A 43 17.56 19.81 -0.74
N SER A 44 16.56 20.46 -0.15
CA SER A 44 16.54 20.66 1.30
C SER A 44 16.54 19.30 2.02
N PHE A 45 17.28 19.18 3.13
CA PHE A 45 17.38 17.94 3.89
C PHE A 45 16.00 17.35 4.22
N ARG A 46 15.09 18.20 4.69
CA ARG A 46 13.70 17.84 4.98
C ARG A 46 12.96 17.31 3.75
N ARG A 47 13.21 17.86 2.56
CA ARG A 47 12.60 17.36 1.32
C ARG A 47 13.09 15.96 1.01
N VAL A 48 14.40 15.73 1.10
CA VAL A 48 15.01 14.40 0.86
C VAL A 48 14.43 13.36 1.82
N GLU A 49 14.29 13.72 3.10
CA GLU A 49 13.68 12.86 4.11
C GLU A 49 12.21 12.53 3.80
N LEU A 50 11.40 13.53 3.44
CA LEU A 50 10.00 13.31 3.07
C LEU A 50 9.87 12.48 1.78
N GLU A 51 10.76 12.67 0.81
CA GLU A 51 10.80 11.84 -0.41
C GLU A 51 11.18 10.39 -0.09
N ALA A 52 12.11 10.15 0.84
CA ALA A 52 12.42 8.81 1.31
C ALA A 52 11.20 8.16 2.00
N ARG A 53 10.52 8.91 2.86
CA ARG A 53 9.28 8.45 3.52
C ARG A 53 8.16 8.16 2.52
N LEU A 54 8.03 8.97 1.47
CA LEU A 54 7.07 8.76 0.40
C LEU A 54 7.32 7.44 -0.33
N ARG A 55 8.58 7.09 -0.60
CA ARG A 55 8.95 5.80 -1.20
C ARG A 55 8.55 4.63 -0.29
N LEU A 56 8.79 4.73 1.02
CA LEU A 56 8.41 3.69 1.99
C LEU A 56 6.90 3.47 2.05
N VAL A 57 6.11 4.55 2.14
CA VAL A 57 4.63 4.46 2.14
C VAL A 57 4.11 3.87 0.83
N THR A 58 4.71 4.25 -0.30
CA THR A 58 4.35 3.69 -1.61
C THR A 58 4.66 2.21 -1.70
N ALA A 59 5.83 1.77 -1.20
CA ALA A 59 6.20 0.35 -1.16
C ALA A 59 5.20 -0.47 -0.33
N GLN A 60 4.83 0.01 0.87
CA GLN A 60 3.84 -0.64 1.73
C GLN A 60 2.47 -0.76 1.05
N GLN A 61 2.03 0.29 0.35
CA GLN A 61 0.76 0.28 -0.38
C GLN A 61 0.77 -0.78 -1.50
N LEU A 62 1.85 -0.84 -2.27
CA LEU A 62 2.01 -1.80 -3.37
C LEU A 62 2.11 -3.24 -2.86
N GLU A 63 2.83 -3.47 -1.76
CA GLU A 63 2.95 -4.79 -1.12
C GLU A 63 1.58 -5.28 -0.63
N LEU A 64 0.81 -4.42 0.03
CA LEU A 64 -0.53 -4.76 0.48
C LEU A 64 -1.47 -5.05 -0.71
N GLN A 65 -1.45 -4.22 -1.75
CA GLN A 65 -2.22 -4.43 -2.98
C GLN A 65 -1.87 -5.75 -3.67
N ALA A 66 -0.56 -6.07 -3.78
CA ALA A 66 -0.10 -7.33 -4.34
C ALA A 66 -0.59 -8.51 -3.49
N SER A 67 -0.49 -8.41 -2.16
CA SER A 67 -0.94 -9.46 -1.25
C SER A 67 -2.44 -9.74 -1.34
N ILE A 68 -3.29 -8.71 -1.54
CA ILE A 68 -4.73 -8.89 -1.77
C ILE A 68 -4.97 -9.56 -3.12
N ARG A 69 -4.24 -9.13 -4.15
CA ARG A 69 -4.37 -9.68 -5.50
C ARG A 69 -3.98 -11.16 -5.56
N ASP A 70 -2.87 -11.53 -4.93
CA ASP A 70 -2.37 -12.91 -4.96
C ASP A 70 -3.25 -13.90 -4.15
N ARG A 71 -4.15 -13.37 -3.31
CA ARG A 71 -5.14 -14.15 -2.53
C ARG A 71 -6.47 -14.36 -3.27
N ARG A 72 -6.69 -13.70 -4.41
CA ARG A 72 -7.89 -13.84 -5.25
C ARG A 72 -7.57 -14.70 -6.47
#